data_AF-A0A5B9D2K7-F1
#
_entry.id   AF-A0A5B9D2K7-F1
#
_cell.length_a   1.000
_cell.length_b   1.000
_cell.length_c   1.000
_cell.angle_alpha   90.00
_cell.angle_beta   90.00
_cell.angle_gamma   90.00
#
_symmetry.space_group_name_H-M   'P 1'
#
loop_
_entity.id
_entity.type
_entity.pdbx_description
1 polymer ?
#
loop_
_entity_poly.entity_id
_entity_poly.type
_entity_poly.pdbx_seq_one_letter_code
_entity_poly.pdbx_strand_id
1 'polypeptide(L)'
;MAEKNCLPLRRRGRKKGALNKITKRFNEALLTAAEQAGSQYGKDGLVSYLQYHALNNPVPFFSLLAKVLPLQVTEEGNVKTISRIEIVPVKSKEPQSEKCDLEA
;
A
#
# COMPACT_ATOMS: atom_id res chain seq x y z
N MET A 1 -19.29 -33.62 39.74
CA MET A 1 -18.00 -33.77 39.04
C MET A 1 -18.25 -33.38 37.58
N ALA A 2 -18.02 -32.13 37.19
CA ALA A 2 -18.23 -31.68 35.81
C ALA A 2 -16.86 -31.49 35.15
N GLU A 3 -16.46 -32.46 34.33
CA GLU A 3 -15.24 -32.39 33.52
C GLU A 3 -15.42 -31.29 32.46
N LYS A 4 -14.70 -30.18 32.66
CA LYS A 4 -14.60 -29.12 31.67
C LYS A 4 -13.63 -29.60 30.58
N ASN A 5 -14.18 -30.27 29.57
CA ASN A 5 -13.49 -30.49 28.30
C ASN A 5 -13.31 -29.14 27.59
N CYS A 6 -12.29 -28.38 27.99
CA CYS A 6 -11.83 -27.20 27.28
C CYS A 6 -11.21 -27.66 25.96
N LEU A 7 -11.98 -27.52 24.86
CA LEU A 7 -11.43 -27.65 23.51
C LEU A 7 -10.23 -26.69 23.38
N PRO A 8 -9.06 -27.16 22.92
CA PRO A 8 -7.89 -26.31 22.82
C PRO A 8 -8.20 -25.13 21.89
N LEU A 9 -8.24 -23.92 22.46
CA LEU A 9 -8.39 -22.67 21.72
C LEU A 9 -7.43 -22.72 20.52
N ARG A 10 -7.99 -22.63 19.30
CA ARG A 10 -7.29 -22.66 18.02
C ARG A 10 -5.96 -21.93 18.12
N ARG A 11 -4.91 -22.71 18.34
CA ARG A 11 -3.59 -22.20 18.68
C ARG A 11 -3.01 -21.50 17.47
N ARG A 12 -2.71 -20.22 17.66
CA ARG A 12 -1.63 -19.48 16.98
C ARG A 12 -1.86 -19.28 15.48
N GLY A 13 -2.55 -18.18 15.16
CA GLY A 13 -2.45 -17.57 13.83
C GLY A 13 -0.99 -17.33 13.43
N ARG A 14 -0.77 -17.11 12.12
CA ARG A 14 0.55 -16.84 11.54
C ARG A 14 1.31 -15.84 12.39
N LYS A 15 2.55 -16.19 12.79
CA LYS A 15 3.39 -15.31 13.65
C LYS A 15 3.44 -13.92 13.01
N LYS A 16 3.21 -12.87 13.81
CA LYS A 16 3.32 -11.48 13.37
C LYS A 16 4.70 -11.28 12.72
N GLY A 17 4.73 -10.81 11.48
CA GLY A 17 5.96 -10.63 10.69
C GLY A 17 6.36 -11.80 9.78
N ALA A 18 5.60 -12.91 9.73
CA ALA A 18 5.93 -14.00 8.82
C ALA A 18 5.66 -13.62 7.34
N LEU A 19 6.73 -13.27 6.62
CA LEU A 19 6.70 -12.90 5.20
C LEU A 19 6.07 -14.00 4.33
N ASN A 20 5.25 -13.61 3.35
CA ASN A 20 4.69 -14.55 2.39
C ASN A 20 5.80 -15.02 1.42
N LYS A 21 6.22 -16.28 1.49
CA LYS A 21 7.30 -16.82 0.64
C LYS A 21 6.91 -16.85 -0.85
N ILE A 22 5.62 -16.97 -1.14
CA ILE A 22 5.09 -17.01 -2.52
C ILE A 22 5.35 -15.67 -3.21
N THR A 23 5.10 -14.55 -2.52
CA THR A 23 5.35 -13.22 -3.09
C THR A 23 6.84 -12.96 -3.29
N LYS A 24 7.71 -13.51 -2.43
CA LYS A 24 9.16 -13.41 -2.62
C LYS A 24 9.63 -14.07 -3.92
N ARG A 25 9.26 -15.34 -4.15
CA ARG A 25 9.62 -16.07 -5.38
C ARG A 25 9.07 -15.41 -6.63
N PHE A 26 7.84 -14.92 -6.55
CA PHE A 26 7.22 -14.18 -7.65
C PHE A 26 7.99 -12.89 -7.97
N ASN A 27 8.36 -12.11 -6.95
CA ASN A 27 9.14 -10.88 -7.14
C ASN A 27 10.53 -11.16 -7.73
N GLU A 28 11.21 -12.22 -7.28
CA GLU A 28 12.50 -12.65 -7.85
C GLU A 28 12.37 -13.02 -9.33
N ALA A 29 11.35 -13.81 -9.68
CA ALA A 29 11.09 -14.18 -11.07
C ALA A 29 10.74 -12.97 -11.94
N LEU A 30 9.94 -12.03 -11.40
CA LEU A 30 9.57 -10.79 -12.09
C LEU A 30 10.79 -9.90 -12.37
N LEU A 31 11.70 -9.74 -11.40
CA LEU A 31 12.92 -8.97 -11.58
C LEU A 31 13.85 -9.61 -12.62
N THR A 32 14.00 -10.94 -12.55
CA THR A 32 14.80 -11.69 -13.54
C THR A 32 14.24 -11.52 -14.95
N ALA A 33 12.90 -11.60 -15.12
CA ALA A 33 12.25 -11.39 -16.40
C ALA A 33 12.47 -9.97 -16.94
N ALA A 34 12.43 -8.95 -16.06
CA ALA A 34 12.68 -7.57 -16.44
C ALA A 34 14.14 -7.32 -16.86
N GLU A 35 15.12 -7.93 -16.18
CA GLU A 35 16.53 -7.90 -16.57
C GLU A 35 16.77 -8.52 -17.95
N GLN A 36 16.17 -9.68 -18.20
CA GLN A 36 16.27 -10.36 -19.50
C GLN A 36 15.61 -9.56 -20.62
N ALA A 37 14.43 -8.98 -20.36
CA ALA A 37 13.74 -8.12 -21.32
C ALA A 37 14.59 -6.89 -21.69
N GLY A 38 15.21 -6.25 -20.70
CA GLY A 38 16.09 -5.12 -20.95
C GLY A 38 17.39 -5.45 -21.67
N SER A 39 17.91 -6.66 -21.46
CA SER A 39 19.08 -7.17 -22.19
C SER A 39 18.84 -7.31 -23.71
N GLN A 40 17.58 -7.30 -24.16
CA GLN A 40 17.23 -7.26 -25.59
C GLN A 40 17.38 -5.85 -26.20
N TYR A 41 17.26 -4.80 -25.37
CA TYR A 41 17.32 -3.41 -25.81
C TYR A 41 18.69 -2.77 -25.57
N GLY A 42 19.46 -3.25 -24.59
CA GLY A 42 20.78 -2.74 -24.25
C GLY A 42 21.61 -3.73 -23.43
N LYS A 43 22.81 -3.31 -23.01
CA LYS A 43 23.75 -4.18 -22.28
C LYS A 43 23.56 -4.16 -20.76
N ASP A 44 22.76 -3.21 -20.25
CA ASP A 44 22.64 -2.95 -18.81
C ASP A 44 21.38 -3.60 -18.21
N GLY A 45 20.83 -4.63 -18.86
CA GLY A 45 19.70 -5.42 -18.38
C GLY A 45 18.53 -4.54 -17.92
N LEU A 46 18.21 -4.56 -16.63
CA LEU A 46 17.08 -3.83 -16.06
C LEU A 46 17.13 -2.31 -16.31
N VAL A 47 18.32 -1.71 -16.36
CA VAL A 47 18.47 -0.27 -16.62
C VAL A 47 18.01 0.05 -18.04
N SER A 48 18.44 -0.76 -19.02
CA SER A 48 18.02 -0.63 -20.41
C SER A 48 16.50 -0.85 -20.57
N TYR A 49 15.91 -1.75 -19.79
CA TYR A 49 14.44 -1.94 -19.75
C TYR A 49 13.72 -0.65 -19.28
N LEU A 50 14.18 -0.07 -18.18
CA LEU A 50 13.57 1.14 -17.61
C LEU A 50 13.78 2.37 -18.50
N GLN A 51 14.94 2.51 -19.15
CA GLN A 51 15.20 3.56 -20.13
C GLN A 51 14.26 3.46 -21.33
N TYR A 52 14.04 2.25 -21.85
CA TYR A 52 13.07 2.02 -22.93
C TYR A 52 11.66 2.45 -22.51
N HIS A 53 11.22 2.09 -21.29
CA HIS A 53 9.92 2.50 -20.79
C HIS A 53 9.81 4.00 -20.48
N ALA A 54 10.89 4.66 -20.08
CA ALA A 54 10.90 6.12 -19.88
C ALA A 54 10.55 6.88 -21.17
N LEU A 55 10.99 6.37 -22.33
CA LEU A 55 10.71 6.97 -23.64
C LEU A 55 9.37 6.53 -24.22
N ASN A 56 9.08 5.23 -24.19
CA ASN A 56 7.91 4.68 -24.89
C ASN A 56 6.63 4.71 -24.06
N ASN A 57 6.74 4.66 -22.74
CA ASN A 57 5.60 4.57 -21.81
C ASN A 57 5.85 5.48 -20.59
N PRO A 58 5.80 6.81 -20.77
CA PRO A 58 6.17 7.75 -19.71
C PRO A 58 5.22 7.69 -18.51
N VAL A 59 3.92 7.45 -18.72
CA VAL A 59 2.90 7.42 -17.64
C VAL A 59 3.20 6.37 -16.55
N PRO A 60 3.42 5.08 -16.88
CA PRO A 60 3.82 4.10 -15.86
C PRO A 60 5.22 4.39 -15.29
N PHE A 61 6.14 4.95 -16.08
CA PHE A 61 7.48 5.31 -15.60
C PHE A 61 7.43 6.41 -14.53
N PHE A 62 6.64 7.48 -14.73
CA PHE A 62 6.41 8.52 -13.72
C PHE A 62 5.78 7.95 -12.45
N SER A 63 4.89 6.97 -12.57
CA SER A 63 4.30 6.30 -11.41
C SER A 63 5.34 5.52 -10.59
N LEU A 64 6.37 4.96 -11.25
CA LEU A 64 7.50 4.32 -10.57
C LEU A 64 8.41 5.36 -9.91
N LEU A 65 8.73 6.47 -10.60
CA LEU A 65 9.51 7.57 -10.02
C LEU A 65 8.84 8.13 -8.76
N ALA A 66 7.53 8.34 -8.80
CA ALA A 66 6.75 8.77 -7.64
C ALA A 66 6.80 7.79 -6.46
N LYS A 67 7.14 6.51 -6.68
CA LYS A 67 7.36 5.52 -5.59
C LYS A 67 8.80 5.49 -5.09
N VAL A 68 9.78 5.81 -5.94
CA VAL A 68 11.21 5.82 -5.59
C VAL A 68 11.61 7.10 -4.87
N LEU A 69 11.09 8.25 -5.29
CA LEU A 69 11.42 9.55 -4.67
C LEU A 69 11.04 9.64 -3.18
N PRO A 70 9.85 9.18 -2.72
CA PRO A 70 9.51 9.19 -1.30
C PRO A 70 10.48 8.37 -0.45
N LEU A 71 11.07 7.30 -1.00
CA LEU A 71 12.05 6.47 -0.29
C LEU A 71 13.40 7.19 -0.11
N GLN A 72 13.73 8.14 -0.99
CA GLN A 72 14.99 8.89 -0.96
C GLN A 72 14.93 10.13 -0.05
N VAL A 73 13.74 10.69 0.21
CA VAL A 73 13.54 11.84 1.11
C VAL A 73 13.15 11.41 2.53
N THR A 74 13.24 10.11 2.84
CA THR A 74 13.12 9.63 4.23
C THR A 74 14.46 9.81 4.97
N GLU A 75 14.95 11.05 4.98
CA GLU A 75 15.81 11.55 6.06
C GLU A 75 14.94 11.57 7.32
N GLU A 76 15.30 10.77 8.32
CA GLU A 76 14.86 10.76 9.72
C GLU A 76 13.67 11.68 10.10
N GLY A 77 12.46 11.33 9.65
CA GLY A 77 11.31 12.23 9.77
C GLY A 77 9.99 11.51 9.95
N ASN A 78 9.79 10.91 11.14
CA ASN A 78 8.49 10.61 11.73
C ASN A 78 7.41 10.08 10.76
N VAL A 79 7.53 8.81 10.35
CA VAL A 79 6.44 8.07 9.74
C VAL A 79 5.29 8.03 10.76
N LYS A 80 4.24 8.83 10.53
CA LYS A 80 3.03 8.84 11.36
C LYS A 80 2.38 7.46 11.30
N THR A 81 2.77 6.60 12.22
CA THR A 81 2.18 5.29 12.40
C THR A 81 0.79 5.53 12.96
N ILE A 82 -0.24 5.40 12.12
CA ILE A 82 -1.63 5.55 12.56
C ILE A 82 -1.93 4.39 13.51
N SER A 83 -1.93 4.68 14.81
CA SER A 83 -2.06 3.70 15.88
C SER A 83 -3.51 3.36 16.21
N ARG A 84 -4.46 4.23 15.86
CA ARG A 84 -5.88 4.07 16.17
C ARG A 84 -6.73 4.81 15.14
N ILE A 85 -7.70 4.10 14.57
CA ILE A 85 -8.71 4.66 13.66
C ILE A 85 -10.06 4.46 14.35
N GLU A 86 -10.74 5.55 14.68
CA GLU A 86 -12.11 5.53 15.20
C GLU A 86 -13.05 6.03 14.13
N ILE A 87 -14.06 5.22 13.79
CA ILE A 87 -15.09 5.60 12.84
C ILE A 87 -16.19 6.32 13.63
N VAL A 88 -16.36 7.61 13.40
CA VAL A 88 -17.41 8.42 14.02
C VAL A 88 -18.52 8.69 13.00
N PRO A 89 -19.80 8.45 13.32
CA PRO A 89 -20.91 8.81 12.44
C PRO A 89 -21.03 10.33 12.34
N VAL A 90 -21.04 10.85 11.11
CA VAL A 90 -21.28 12.27 10.85
C VAL A 90 -22.75 12.58 11.15
N LYS A 91 -23.02 13.45 12.13
CA LYS A 91 -24.36 14.04 12.29
C LYS A 91 -24.56 15.06 11.17
N SER A 92 -25.59 14.83 10.35
CA SER A 92 -26.08 15.81 9.39
C SER A 92 -26.46 17.10 10.12
N LYS A 93 -26.06 18.25 9.57
CA LYS A 93 -26.49 19.56 10.05
C LYS A 93 -27.99 19.68 9.74
N GLU A 94 -28.82 19.76 10.77
CA GLU A 94 -30.25 20.01 10.60
C GLU A 94 -30.44 21.34 9.83
N PRO A 95 -31.36 21.40 8.86
CA PRO A 95 -31.65 22.64 8.16
C PRO A 95 -32.25 23.63 9.15
N GLN A 96 -31.59 24.78 9.33
CA GLN A 96 -32.15 25.87 10.10
C GLN A 96 -33.40 26.37 9.36
N SER A 97 -34.56 26.15 9.96
CA SER A 97 -35.78 26.82 9.56
C SER A 97 -35.63 28.31 9.84
N GLU A 98 -35.44 29.10 8.79
CA GLU A 98 -35.73 30.53 8.79
C GLU A 98 -37.19 30.70 9.24
N LYS A 99 -37.37 31.24 10.45
CA LYS A 99 -38.64 31.88 10.80
C LYS A 99 -38.60 33.26 10.16
N CYS A 100 -39.37 33.45 9.09
CA CYS A 100 -39.74 34.77 8.63
C CYS A 100 -40.71 35.37 9.64
N ASP A 101 -40.20 36.19 10.54
CA ASP A 101 -41.03 37.15 11.26
C ASP A 101 -41.48 38.21 10.24
N LEU A 102 -42.78 38.25 9.93
CA LEU A 102 -43.41 39.42 9.32
C LEU A 102 -44.41 40.00 10.32
N GLU A 103 -44.02 41.13 10.91
CA GLU A 103 -44.92 42.12 11.51
C GLU A 103 -45.80 42.75 10.42
N ALA A 104 -47.12 42.79 10.67
CA ALA A 104 -48.03 43.92 10.42
C ALA A 104 -49.46 43.57 10.89
#